data_AF-A0A6S7BNN7-F1
#
_entry.id   AF-A0A6S7BNN7-F1
#
_cell.length_a   1.000
_cell.length_b   1.000
_cell.length_c   1.000
_cell.angle_alpha   90.00
_cell.angle_beta   90.00
_cell.angle_gamma   90.00
#
_symmetry.space_group_name_H-M   'P 1'
#
loop_
_entity.id
_entity.type
_entity.pdbx_description
1 polymer ?
#
loop_
_entity_poly.entity_id
_entity_poly.type
_entity_poly.pdbx_seq_one_letter_code
_entity_poly.pdbx_strand_id
1 'polypeptide(L)'
;MDTTSFVRQFTLINTARRVLTLRALFIAIVLYGGILFWIAPRPPMVDIPQHAAQIATLHDMLLGGSPWQRILAVNLFTPYLIGYGLALALSFVMPVAAAIKLALMLSYYTFVFACVLLRRRFGGDARLDWLFLPPFFGLSYQWGFYPFMMAVPLGLLYLLLALRHADRPSRSTGGWLLLAGVILFFAHGLIFLVANAIGAAFVLVRSRGRRLSEIAVALIPYAGFALLCVAYVVLNDNAQSAYQLGILGHEPRLFIHRGAMLFMATWGAAFSQKWATVLATLLTLATAHMLGLRPNRREPAAFVPLVVLLAYWFLVPTVAMNTHFVYERFAVYVLPFYAFLFVRREHSGRGMEARRHRDLACQVALALICIAFFGLQTKRSLAFATESANFERVLAAAEPHQRALMLPMDPRSPAADNPNAYLHYAAWYQADKQGLVDFNFAEFLEQVVRYREGHTLREAPDRLSWMPGIFSWKNDHGADYRYFFVRESGSLPPALLTNRLCPLTLLEKSGSWSLYENRQCH
;
A
#
# COMPACT_ATOMS: atom_id res chain seq x y z
N MET A 1 -25.71 -25.81 -50.30
CA MET A 1 -25.48 -25.15 -48.99
C MET A 1 -24.01 -25.32 -48.63
N ASP A 2 -23.28 -24.21 -48.52
CA ASP A 2 -21.82 -24.20 -48.42
C ASP A 2 -21.37 -24.49 -46.98
N THR A 3 -20.96 -25.74 -46.73
CA THR A 3 -20.50 -26.26 -45.44
C THR A 3 -19.29 -25.49 -44.89
N THR A 4 -18.49 -24.86 -45.75
CA THR A 4 -17.33 -24.07 -45.34
C THR A 4 -17.71 -22.75 -44.65
N SER A 5 -18.84 -22.15 -45.04
CA SER A 5 -19.40 -20.94 -44.42
C SER A 5 -19.91 -21.23 -43.00
N PHE A 6 -20.60 -22.36 -42.82
CA PHE A 6 -21.13 -22.77 -41.52
C PHE A 6 -20.03 -23.07 -40.49
N VAL A 7 -18.97 -23.79 -40.89
CA VAL A 7 -17.83 -24.10 -40.02
C VAL A 7 -17.06 -22.84 -39.60
N ARG A 8 -16.91 -21.85 -40.51
CA ARG A 8 -16.31 -20.55 -40.18
C ARG A 8 -17.16 -19.76 -39.17
N GLN A 9 -18.47 -19.68 -39.37
CA GLN A 9 -19.37 -19.01 -38.42
C GLN A 9 -19.34 -19.67 -37.04
N PHE A 10 -19.39 -21.01 -36.98
CA PHE A 10 -19.34 -21.75 -35.70
C PHE A 10 -18.01 -21.51 -34.95
N THR A 11 -16.89 -21.47 -35.67
CA THR A 11 -15.56 -21.19 -35.08
C THR A 11 -15.46 -19.77 -34.53
N LEU A 12 -16.05 -18.78 -35.20
CA LEU A 12 -16.10 -17.39 -34.74
C LEU A 12 -16.97 -17.25 -33.48
N ILE A 13 -18.14 -17.89 -33.44
CA ILE A 13 -19.04 -17.90 -32.28
C ILE A 13 -18.35 -18.53 -31.06
N ASN A 14 -17.67 -19.67 -31.23
CA ASN A 14 -16.94 -20.31 -30.14
C ASN A 14 -15.76 -19.48 -29.63
N THR A 15 -15.08 -18.75 -30.52
CA THR A 15 -13.97 -17.86 -30.12
C THR A 15 -14.51 -16.67 -29.32
N ALA A 16 -15.60 -16.05 -29.77
CA ALA A 16 -16.24 -14.95 -29.07
C ALA A 16 -16.75 -15.36 -27.68
N ARG A 17 -17.40 -16.54 -27.57
CA ARG A 17 -17.82 -17.12 -26.29
C ARG A 17 -16.65 -17.31 -25.33
N ARG A 18 -15.53 -17.91 -25.78
CA ARG A 18 -14.34 -18.11 -24.94
C ARG A 18 -13.76 -16.81 -24.41
N VAL A 19 -13.67 -15.77 -25.25
CA VAL A 19 -13.19 -14.44 -24.84
C VAL A 19 -14.14 -13.83 -23.80
N LEU A 20 -15.45 -13.94 -24.00
CA LEU A 20 -16.45 -13.47 -23.04
C LEU A 20 -16.32 -14.21 -21.70
N THR A 21 -16.18 -15.54 -21.72
CA THR A 21 -15.99 -16.35 -20.51
C THR A 21 -14.75 -15.92 -19.71
N LEU A 22 -13.60 -15.74 -20.37
CA LEU A 22 -12.38 -15.28 -19.69
C LEU A 22 -12.52 -13.87 -19.13
N ARG A 23 -13.28 -12.99 -19.80
CA ARG A 23 -13.58 -11.64 -19.30
C ARG A 23 -14.49 -11.67 -18.10
N ALA A 24 -15.54 -12.48 -18.14
CA ALA A 24 -16.43 -12.70 -17.00
C ALA A 24 -15.66 -13.26 -15.81
N LEU A 25 -14.77 -14.25 -16.04
CA LEU A 25 -13.89 -14.80 -15.01
C LEU A 25 -12.95 -13.72 -14.44
N PHE A 26 -12.31 -12.91 -15.29
CA PHE A 26 -11.47 -11.80 -14.84
C PHE A 26 -12.25 -10.86 -13.92
N ILE A 27 -13.45 -10.44 -14.31
CA ILE A 27 -14.31 -9.56 -13.50
C ILE A 27 -14.68 -10.25 -12.18
N ALA A 28 -15.07 -11.52 -12.20
CA ALA A 28 -15.39 -12.27 -10.98
C ALA A 28 -14.21 -12.32 -10.00
N ILE A 29 -12.98 -12.54 -10.52
CA ILE A 29 -11.77 -12.55 -9.70
C ILE A 29 -11.41 -11.16 -9.18
N VAL A 30 -11.62 -10.09 -9.97
CA VAL A 30 -11.51 -8.71 -9.48
C VAL A 30 -12.48 -8.49 -8.32
N LEU A 31 -13.76 -8.82 -8.49
CA LEU A 31 -14.75 -8.66 -7.41
C LEU A 31 -14.34 -9.43 -6.16
N TYR A 32 -13.90 -10.68 -6.33
CA TYR A 32 -13.38 -11.52 -5.25
C TYR A 32 -12.19 -10.90 -4.51
N GLY A 33 -11.24 -10.29 -5.23
CA GLY A 33 -10.11 -9.60 -4.62
C GLY A 33 -10.55 -8.51 -3.63
N GLY A 34 -11.63 -7.79 -3.93
CA GLY A 34 -12.19 -6.81 -2.99
C GLY A 34 -12.88 -7.44 -1.76
N ILE A 35 -13.38 -8.67 -1.86
CA ILE A 35 -13.98 -9.39 -0.72
C ILE A 35 -12.90 -9.76 0.33
N LEU A 36 -11.63 -9.93 -0.08
CA LEU A 36 -10.55 -10.33 0.82
C LEU A 36 -10.37 -9.43 2.04
N PHE A 37 -10.61 -8.11 1.89
CA PHE A 37 -10.51 -7.15 2.99
C PHE A 37 -11.49 -7.44 4.14
N TRP A 38 -12.55 -8.20 3.86
CA TRP A 38 -13.64 -8.48 4.80
C TRP A 38 -13.53 -9.83 5.49
N ILE A 39 -12.62 -10.71 5.05
CA ILE A 39 -12.52 -12.08 5.57
C ILE A 39 -12.07 -12.11 7.03
N ALA A 40 -10.98 -11.41 7.35
CA ALA A 40 -10.50 -11.30 8.72
C ALA A 40 -11.18 -10.11 9.42
N PRO A 41 -11.65 -10.25 10.68
CA PRO A 41 -12.20 -9.12 11.45
C PRO A 41 -11.23 -7.94 11.51
N ARG A 42 -9.94 -8.23 11.66
CA ARG A 42 -8.84 -7.26 11.57
C ARG A 42 -7.86 -7.74 10.50
N PRO A 43 -7.55 -6.95 9.46
CA PRO A 43 -6.63 -7.38 8.40
C PRO A 43 -5.24 -7.72 8.95
N PRO A 44 -4.54 -8.73 8.39
CA PRO A 44 -3.18 -9.10 8.78
C PRO A 44 -2.12 -8.14 8.22
N MET A 45 -2.31 -6.84 8.48
CA MET A 45 -1.47 -5.76 8.01
C MET A 45 -0.77 -5.10 9.19
N VAL A 46 0.53 -4.86 9.06
CA VAL A 46 1.39 -4.41 10.17
C VAL A 46 0.92 -3.06 10.75
N ASP A 47 0.70 -2.07 9.89
CA ASP A 47 0.48 -0.66 10.24
C ASP A 47 -1.00 -0.26 10.20
N ILE A 48 -1.89 -1.14 9.71
CA ILE A 48 -3.32 -0.83 9.69
C ILE A 48 -3.91 -0.52 11.08
N PRO A 49 -3.46 -1.12 12.20
CA PRO A 49 -3.95 -0.76 13.52
C PRO A 49 -3.61 0.71 13.87
N GLN A 50 -2.43 1.20 13.46
CA GLN A 50 -2.01 2.59 13.67
C GLN A 50 -2.84 3.56 12.83
N HIS A 51 -3.15 3.18 11.58
CA HIS A 51 -4.02 3.99 10.73
C HIS A 51 -5.46 4.03 11.26
N ALA A 52 -5.97 2.93 11.82
CA ALA A 52 -7.27 2.92 12.51
C ALA A 52 -7.27 3.81 13.76
N ALA A 53 -6.21 3.75 14.56
CA ALA A 53 -6.02 4.62 15.71
C ALA A 53 -6.02 6.10 15.32
N GLN A 54 -5.34 6.48 14.23
CA GLN A 54 -5.33 7.84 13.69
C GLN A 54 -6.74 8.32 13.29
N ILE A 55 -7.52 7.49 12.59
CA ILE A 55 -8.87 7.84 12.15
C ILE A 55 -9.82 7.98 13.33
N ALA A 56 -9.79 7.02 14.27
CA ALA A 56 -10.64 7.06 15.47
C ALA A 56 -10.33 8.30 16.32
N THR A 57 -9.05 8.60 16.52
CA THR A 57 -8.63 9.78 17.30
C THR A 57 -9.05 11.07 16.62
N LEU A 58 -8.89 11.16 15.30
CA LEU A 58 -9.31 12.33 14.53
C LEU A 58 -10.84 12.53 14.60
N HIS A 59 -11.60 11.45 14.45
CA HIS A 59 -13.05 11.45 14.60
C HIS A 59 -13.46 12.00 15.98
N ASP A 60 -12.86 11.50 17.05
CA ASP A 60 -13.19 11.93 18.41
C ASP A 60 -12.73 13.36 18.72
N MET A 61 -11.63 13.81 18.14
CA MET A 61 -11.17 15.20 18.27
C MET A 61 -12.13 16.16 17.56
N LEU A 62 -12.66 15.79 16.38
CA LEU A 62 -13.63 16.62 15.65
C LEU A 62 -14.99 16.70 16.36
N LEU A 63 -15.39 15.64 17.07
CA LEU A 63 -16.59 15.64 17.90
C LEU A 63 -16.38 16.30 19.27
N GLY A 64 -15.16 16.71 19.61
CA GLY A 64 -14.82 17.27 20.92
C GLY A 64 -14.78 16.25 22.06
N GLY A 65 -14.88 14.95 21.76
CA GLY A 65 -14.93 13.86 22.74
C GLY A 65 -13.59 13.19 23.06
N SER A 66 -12.51 13.50 22.34
CA SER A 66 -11.22 12.82 22.56
C SER A 66 -10.60 13.16 23.93
N PRO A 67 -10.23 12.16 24.77
CA PRO A 67 -9.56 12.40 26.05
C PRO A 67 -8.11 12.88 25.88
N TRP A 68 -7.56 12.79 24.66
CA TRP A 68 -6.15 13.07 24.37
C TRP A 68 -5.90 14.45 23.76
N GLN A 69 -6.91 15.33 23.70
CA GLN A 69 -6.81 16.67 23.08
C GLN A 69 -5.71 17.57 23.67
N ARG A 70 -5.32 17.31 24.93
CA ARG A 70 -4.25 18.06 25.63
C ARG A 70 -2.85 17.72 25.11
N ILE A 71 -2.65 16.53 24.56
CA ILE A 71 -1.33 16.06 24.09
C ILE A 71 -1.28 15.85 22.57
N LEU A 72 -2.44 15.70 21.92
CA LEU A 72 -2.57 15.57 20.47
C LEU A 72 -3.17 16.84 19.83
N ALA A 73 -2.79 17.08 18.58
CA ALA A 73 -3.28 18.14 17.72
C ALA A 73 -3.58 17.61 16.31
N VAL A 74 -4.54 18.25 15.65
CA VAL A 74 -4.87 17.94 14.25
C VAL A 74 -3.88 18.66 13.33
N ASN A 75 -3.32 17.92 12.38
CA ASN A 75 -2.46 18.42 11.31
C ASN A 75 -3.18 18.25 9.96
N LEU A 76 -3.71 19.34 9.41
CA LEU A 76 -4.37 19.33 8.11
C LEU A 76 -3.41 19.56 6.94
N PHE A 77 -2.21 20.09 7.21
CA PHE A 77 -1.20 20.33 6.17
C PHE A 77 -0.26 19.12 6.05
N THR A 78 -0.84 18.00 5.63
CA THR A 78 -0.15 16.71 5.47
C THR A 78 -0.43 16.11 4.09
N PRO A 79 0.54 15.39 3.48
CA PRO A 79 0.30 14.65 2.26
C PRO A 79 -0.64 13.43 2.43
N TYR A 80 -1.20 13.13 3.61
CA TYR A 80 -2.08 11.96 3.84
C TYR A 80 -3.57 12.30 4.00
N LEU A 81 -3.95 13.57 3.81
CA LEU A 81 -5.29 14.08 4.08
C LEU A 81 -6.39 13.34 3.30
N ILE A 82 -6.20 13.01 2.02
CA ILE A 82 -7.26 12.36 1.21
C ILE A 82 -7.53 10.93 1.69
N GLY A 83 -6.46 10.17 1.99
CA GLY A 83 -6.59 8.79 2.45
C GLY A 83 -7.33 8.72 3.79
N TYR A 84 -6.91 9.53 4.75
CA TYR A 84 -7.57 9.59 6.06
C TYR A 84 -8.96 10.23 6.00
N GLY A 85 -9.14 11.30 5.22
CA GLY A 85 -10.40 12.02 5.09
C GLY A 85 -11.53 11.13 4.56
N LEU A 86 -11.24 10.23 3.62
CA LEU A 86 -12.25 9.28 3.14
C LEU A 86 -12.71 8.32 4.24
N ALA A 87 -11.76 7.69 4.96
CA ALA A 87 -12.12 6.76 6.02
C ALA A 87 -12.76 7.47 7.23
N LEU A 88 -12.35 8.69 7.54
CA LEU A 88 -13.00 9.55 8.53
C LEU A 88 -14.45 9.85 8.15
N ALA A 89 -14.72 10.24 6.90
CA ALA A 89 -16.08 10.51 6.45
C ALA A 89 -16.97 9.27 6.59
N LEU A 90 -16.43 8.09 6.26
CA LEU A 90 -17.11 6.81 6.43
C LEU A 90 -17.28 6.44 7.90
N SER A 91 -16.35 6.79 8.79
CA SER A 91 -16.41 6.41 10.21
C SER A 91 -17.58 7.02 10.97
N PHE A 92 -18.22 8.07 10.44
CA PHE A 92 -19.44 8.63 11.02
C PHE A 92 -20.67 7.73 10.85
N VAL A 93 -20.65 6.76 9.94
CA VAL A 93 -21.79 5.87 9.65
C VAL A 93 -21.46 4.39 9.81
N MET A 94 -20.20 4.04 10.09
CA MET A 94 -19.77 2.66 10.32
C MET A 94 -18.51 2.61 11.21
N PRO A 95 -18.18 1.46 11.82
CA PRO A 95 -16.95 1.33 12.59
C PRO A 95 -15.69 1.62 11.76
N VAL A 96 -14.65 2.19 12.38
CA VAL A 96 -13.39 2.59 11.70
C VAL A 96 -12.75 1.43 10.93
N ALA A 97 -12.77 0.22 11.49
CA ALA A 97 -12.28 -0.97 10.81
C ALA A 97 -13.04 -1.26 9.49
N ALA A 98 -14.36 -1.07 9.47
CA ALA A 98 -15.17 -1.24 8.26
C ALA A 98 -14.92 -0.11 7.25
N ALA A 99 -14.77 1.13 7.71
CA ALA A 99 -14.45 2.28 6.87
C ALA A 99 -13.13 2.09 6.10
N ILE A 100 -12.07 1.65 6.80
CA ILE A 100 -10.76 1.36 6.19
C ILE A 100 -10.86 0.22 5.17
N LYS A 101 -11.54 -0.88 5.51
CA LYS A 101 -11.71 -2.02 4.60
C LYS A 101 -12.46 -1.63 3.33
N LEU A 102 -13.52 -0.83 3.48
CA LEU A 102 -14.28 -0.30 2.34
C LEU A 102 -13.40 0.61 1.48
N ALA A 103 -12.64 1.53 2.10
CA ALA A 103 -11.72 2.42 1.37
C ALA A 103 -10.66 1.62 0.59
N LEU A 104 -10.04 0.61 1.21
CA LEU A 104 -9.06 -0.27 0.55
C LEU A 104 -9.68 -1.09 -0.59
N MET A 105 -10.89 -1.61 -0.41
CA MET A 105 -11.64 -2.32 -1.45
C MET A 105 -11.92 -1.43 -2.65
N LEU A 106 -12.41 -0.20 -2.42
CA LEU A 106 -12.65 0.78 -3.48
C LEU A 106 -11.35 1.21 -4.15
N SER A 107 -10.26 1.36 -3.39
CA SER A 107 -8.93 1.64 -3.93
C SER A 107 -8.46 0.51 -4.87
N TYR A 108 -8.60 -0.75 -4.46
CA TYR A 108 -8.25 -1.90 -5.29
C TYR A 108 -9.03 -1.93 -6.61
N TYR A 109 -10.35 -1.74 -6.56
CA TYR A 109 -11.17 -1.70 -7.77
C TYR A 109 -10.77 -0.54 -8.70
N THR A 110 -10.54 0.63 -8.12
CA THR A 110 -10.08 1.82 -8.87
C THR A 110 -8.71 1.59 -9.47
N PHE A 111 -7.81 0.87 -8.78
CA PHE A 111 -6.48 0.54 -9.27
C PHE A 111 -6.56 -0.35 -10.50
N VAL A 112 -7.29 -1.47 -10.43
CA VAL A 112 -7.46 -2.37 -11.58
C VAL A 112 -8.12 -1.62 -12.75
N PHE A 113 -9.15 -0.83 -12.47
CA PHE A 113 -9.82 -0.01 -13.48
C PHE A 113 -8.86 0.98 -14.15
N ALA A 114 -8.08 1.73 -13.38
CA ALA A 114 -7.12 2.70 -13.89
C ALA A 114 -5.99 2.03 -14.70
N CYS A 115 -5.51 0.85 -14.28
CA CYS A 115 -4.57 0.05 -15.07
C CYS A 115 -5.17 -0.35 -16.43
N VAL A 116 -6.42 -0.82 -16.46
CA VAL A 116 -7.11 -1.16 -17.72
C VAL A 116 -7.27 0.07 -18.62
N LEU A 117 -7.62 1.23 -18.06
CA LEU A 117 -7.73 2.48 -18.81
C LEU A 117 -6.39 2.90 -19.42
N LEU A 118 -5.30 2.89 -18.64
CA LEU A 118 -3.96 3.24 -19.13
C LEU A 118 -3.49 2.26 -20.20
N ARG A 119 -3.67 0.95 -20.00
CA ARG A 119 -3.36 -0.04 -21.03
C ARG A 119 -4.12 0.26 -22.32
N ARG A 120 -5.43 0.54 -22.24
CA ARG A 120 -6.24 0.93 -23.42
C ARG A 120 -5.69 2.20 -24.07
N ARG A 121 -5.31 3.20 -23.28
CA ARG A 121 -4.73 4.46 -23.78
C ARG A 121 -3.45 4.24 -24.59
N PHE A 122 -2.61 3.28 -24.18
CA PHE A 122 -1.40 2.88 -24.88
C PHE A 122 -1.63 1.85 -26.00
N GLY A 123 -2.86 1.38 -26.21
CA GLY A 123 -3.18 0.33 -27.17
C GLY A 123 -2.68 -1.07 -26.79
N GLY A 124 -2.29 -1.28 -25.53
CA GLY A 124 -1.70 -2.54 -25.05
C GLY A 124 -2.66 -3.74 -25.10
N ASP A 125 -2.13 -4.96 -25.09
CA ASP A 125 -2.94 -6.18 -25.22
C ASP A 125 -3.72 -6.52 -23.94
N ALA A 126 -5.04 -6.60 -24.06
CA ALA A 126 -5.94 -6.80 -22.93
C ALA A 126 -5.82 -8.17 -22.26
N ARG A 127 -5.09 -9.14 -22.84
CA ARG A 127 -4.81 -10.44 -22.21
C ARG A 127 -3.83 -10.32 -21.05
N LEU A 128 -3.10 -9.21 -20.95
CA LEU A 128 -2.23 -8.91 -19.84
C LEU A 128 -2.96 -8.28 -18.65
N ASP A 129 -4.27 -8.05 -18.71
CA ASP A 129 -5.02 -7.43 -17.60
C ASP A 129 -4.93 -8.26 -16.29
N TRP A 130 -4.68 -9.57 -16.38
CA TRP A 130 -4.44 -10.45 -15.22
C TRP A 130 -3.25 -10.02 -14.35
N LEU A 131 -2.25 -9.36 -14.95
CA LEU A 131 -1.06 -8.88 -14.24
C LEU A 131 -1.37 -7.74 -13.28
N PHE A 132 -2.57 -7.13 -13.37
CA PHE A 132 -2.99 -6.04 -12.49
C PHE A 132 -3.53 -6.54 -11.14
N LEU A 133 -3.85 -7.83 -10.98
CA LEU A 133 -4.57 -8.28 -9.78
C LEU A 133 -3.64 -8.50 -8.58
N PRO A 134 -2.58 -9.33 -8.67
CA PRO A 134 -1.75 -9.65 -7.52
C PRO A 134 -0.96 -8.48 -6.91
N PRO A 135 -0.35 -7.55 -7.69
CA PRO A 135 0.53 -6.50 -7.16
C PRO A 135 -0.06 -5.62 -6.07
N PHE A 136 -1.38 -5.41 -6.09
CA PHE A 136 -2.05 -4.60 -5.07
C PHE A 136 -1.95 -5.24 -3.67
N PHE A 137 -1.89 -6.57 -3.62
CA PHE A 137 -1.73 -7.38 -2.40
C PHE A 137 -0.26 -7.69 -2.08
N GLY A 138 0.65 -6.90 -2.66
CA GLY A 138 2.10 -7.01 -2.48
C GLY A 138 2.60 -6.50 -1.13
N LEU A 139 3.88 -6.13 -1.08
CA LEU A 139 4.56 -5.60 0.11
C LEU A 139 3.75 -4.49 0.81
N SER A 140 3.27 -3.50 0.04
CA SER A 140 2.55 -2.36 0.60
C SER A 140 1.23 -2.73 1.27
N TYR A 141 0.55 -3.77 0.77
CA TYR A 141 -0.64 -4.34 1.41
C TYR A 141 -0.29 -5.07 2.70
N GLN A 142 0.77 -5.89 2.69
CA GLN A 142 1.14 -6.65 3.89
C GLN A 142 1.61 -5.75 5.04
N TRP A 143 2.28 -4.65 4.72
CA TRP A 143 2.56 -3.62 5.70
C TRP A 143 1.31 -2.82 6.07
N GLY A 144 0.36 -2.64 5.16
CA GLY A 144 -0.83 -1.83 5.41
C GLY A 144 -0.55 -0.34 5.29
N PHE A 145 0.27 0.07 4.33
CA PHE A 145 0.58 1.48 4.07
C PHE A 145 -0.65 2.21 3.52
N TYR A 146 -1.61 2.49 4.40
CA TYR A 146 -2.98 2.83 4.01
C TYR A 146 -3.05 4.09 3.13
N PRO A 147 -2.48 5.25 3.52
CA PRO A 147 -2.50 6.43 2.65
C PRO A 147 -1.83 6.19 1.28
N PHE A 148 -0.75 5.40 1.25
CA PHE A 148 -0.08 5.02 0.00
C PHE A 148 -1.01 4.21 -0.89
N MET A 149 -1.64 3.19 -0.34
CA MET A 149 -2.57 2.34 -1.07
C MET A 149 -3.78 3.12 -1.59
N MET A 150 -4.27 4.12 -0.87
CA MET A 150 -5.33 5.02 -1.35
C MET A 150 -4.86 5.92 -2.51
N ALA A 151 -3.61 6.35 -2.48
CA ALA A 151 -3.05 7.21 -3.53
C ALA A 151 -2.61 6.46 -4.80
N VAL A 152 -2.35 5.15 -4.71
CA VAL A 152 -1.94 4.32 -5.85
C VAL A 152 -2.88 4.43 -7.07
N PRO A 153 -4.21 4.20 -6.95
CA PRO A 153 -5.11 4.39 -8.08
C PRO A 153 -5.18 5.85 -8.57
N LEU A 154 -5.09 6.82 -7.66
CA LEU A 154 -5.11 8.24 -8.00
C LEU A 154 -3.88 8.64 -8.84
N GLY A 155 -2.72 8.06 -8.54
CA GLY A 155 -1.51 8.21 -9.34
C GLY A 155 -1.72 7.74 -10.79
N LEU A 156 -2.35 6.58 -10.98
CA LEU A 156 -2.66 6.06 -12.33
C LEU A 156 -3.67 6.94 -13.09
N LEU A 157 -4.72 7.41 -12.40
CA LEU A 157 -5.69 8.33 -13.00
C LEU A 157 -5.04 9.68 -13.36
N TYR A 158 -4.13 10.17 -12.52
CA TYR A 158 -3.32 11.35 -12.82
C TYR A 158 -2.47 11.14 -14.09
N LEU A 159 -1.87 9.96 -14.29
CA LEU A 159 -1.11 9.65 -15.51
C LEU A 159 -1.95 9.74 -16.79
N LEU A 160 -3.25 9.42 -16.74
CA LEU A 160 -4.16 9.60 -17.88
C LEU A 160 -4.33 11.10 -18.24
N LEU A 161 -4.45 11.96 -17.22
CA LEU A 161 -4.51 13.42 -17.41
C LEU A 161 -3.17 13.97 -17.90
N ALA A 162 -2.06 13.50 -17.35
CA ALA A 162 -0.71 13.87 -17.77
C ALA A 162 -0.46 13.52 -19.24
N LEU A 163 -0.88 12.33 -19.69
CA LEU A 163 -0.83 11.95 -21.10
C LEU A 163 -1.67 12.88 -21.97
N ARG A 164 -2.92 13.15 -21.58
CA ARG A 164 -3.81 14.06 -22.32
C ARG A 164 -3.20 15.45 -22.45
N HIS A 165 -2.57 15.96 -21.38
CA HIS A 165 -1.87 17.23 -21.41
C HIS A 165 -0.64 17.18 -22.31
N ALA A 166 0.18 16.13 -22.24
CA ALA A 166 1.35 15.96 -23.10
C ALA A 166 0.98 15.91 -24.60
N ASP A 167 -0.12 15.22 -24.94
CA ASP A 167 -0.63 15.15 -26.31
C ASP A 167 -1.11 16.52 -26.81
N ARG A 168 -1.87 17.25 -25.99
CA ARG A 168 -2.48 18.54 -26.34
C ARG A 168 -2.36 19.53 -25.17
N PRO A 169 -1.20 20.19 -25.02
CA PRO A 169 -1.02 21.20 -23.97
C PRO A 169 -1.98 22.36 -24.18
N SER A 170 -2.75 22.69 -23.14
CA SER A 170 -3.70 23.79 -23.16
C SER A 170 -3.94 24.28 -21.73
N ARG A 171 -4.53 25.48 -21.57
CA ARG A 171 -4.91 26.00 -20.25
C ARG A 171 -5.88 25.06 -19.52
N SER A 172 -6.83 24.46 -20.25
CA SER A 172 -7.80 23.53 -19.69
C SER A 172 -7.13 22.23 -19.22
N THR A 173 -6.32 21.59 -20.07
CA THR A 173 -5.63 20.35 -19.69
C THR A 173 -4.59 20.60 -18.59
N GLY A 174 -3.92 21.75 -18.58
CA GLY A 174 -3.01 22.16 -17.53
C GLY A 174 -3.72 22.44 -16.19
N GLY A 175 -4.89 23.09 -16.21
CA GLY A 175 -5.69 23.35 -15.01
C GLY A 175 -6.19 22.06 -14.35
N TRP A 176 -6.72 21.12 -15.14
CA TRP A 176 -7.12 19.79 -14.63
C TRP A 176 -5.93 18.98 -14.11
N LEU A 177 -4.77 19.08 -14.77
CA LEU A 177 -3.55 18.43 -14.30
C LEU A 177 -3.10 19.02 -12.96
N LEU A 178 -3.08 20.35 -12.83
CA LEU A 178 -2.77 21.06 -11.58
C LEU A 178 -3.69 20.63 -10.44
N LEU A 179 -5.01 20.65 -10.66
CA LEU A 179 -5.98 20.22 -9.65
C LEU A 179 -5.74 18.76 -9.23
N ALA A 180 -5.58 17.86 -10.19
CA ALA A 180 -5.31 16.45 -9.89
C ALA A 180 -3.98 16.25 -9.18
N GLY A 181 -2.94 17.02 -9.52
CA GLY A 181 -1.65 16.97 -8.84
C GLY A 181 -1.72 17.50 -7.41
N VAL A 182 -2.49 18.56 -7.14
CA VAL A 182 -2.74 19.03 -5.77
C VAL A 182 -3.49 17.96 -4.95
N ILE A 183 -4.54 17.35 -5.52
CA ILE A 183 -5.24 16.24 -4.86
C ILE A 183 -4.27 15.09 -4.57
N LEU A 184 -3.40 14.75 -5.53
CA LEU A 184 -2.43 13.67 -5.37
C LEU A 184 -1.36 13.99 -4.32
N PHE A 185 -0.94 15.25 -4.23
CA PHE A 185 -0.03 15.74 -3.19
C PHE A 185 -0.62 15.51 -1.79
N PHE A 186 -1.88 15.89 -1.58
CA PHE A 186 -2.61 15.65 -0.34
C PHE A 186 -3.08 14.19 -0.15
N ALA A 187 -2.88 13.32 -1.14
CA ALA A 187 -3.15 11.89 -1.02
C ALA A 187 -1.91 11.10 -0.59
N HIS A 188 -0.76 11.34 -1.24
CA HIS A 188 0.53 10.81 -0.81
C HIS A 188 1.73 11.49 -1.53
N GLY A 189 2.70 12.00 -0.77
CA GLY A 189 3.87 12.71 -1.31
C GLY A 189 4.73 11.87 -2.26
N LEU A 190 5.05 10.62 -1.90
CA LEU A 190 5.84 9.74 -2.79
C LEU A 190 5.15 9.45 -4.13
N ILE A 191 3.86 9.12 -4.12
CA ILE A 191 3.11 8.87 -5.36
C ILE A 191 3.08 10.14 -6.20
N PHE A 192 2.84 11.30 -5.58
CA PHE A 192 2.89 12.59 -6.24
C PHE A 192 4.23 12.82 -6.96
N LEU A 193 5.37 12.61 -6.30
CA LEU A 193 6.70 12.81 -6.90
C LEU A 193 6.91 11.89 -8.12
N VAL A 194 6.66 10.59 -7.98
CA VAL A 194 6.86 9.62 -9.06
C VAL A 194 5.89 9.86 -10.21
N ALA A 195 4.61 10.13 -9.92
CA ALA A 195 3.62 10.40 -10.96
C ALA A 195 3.94 11.68 -11.75
N ASN A 196 4.45 12.73 -11.07
CA ASN A 196 4.92 13.94 -11.72
C ASN A 196 6.17 13.72 -12.57
N ALA A 197 7.13 12.90 -12.12
CA ALA A 197 8.29 12.53 -12.91
C ALA A 197 7.88 11.80 -14.20
N ILE A 198 6.94 10.86 -14.11
CA ILE A 198 6.36 10.17 -15.28
C ILE A 198 5.63 11.16 -16.18
N GLY A 199 4.80 12.04 -15.62
CA GLY A 199 4.04 13.04 -16.37
C GLY A 199 4.92 14.02 -17.14
N ALA A 200 5.96 14.56 -16.50
CA ALA A 200 6.93 15.44 -17.14
C ALA A 200 7.69 14.70 -18.25
N ALA A 201 8.08 13.44 -18.02
CA ALA A 201 8.70 12.60 -19.04
C ALA A 201 7.76 12.31 -20.22
N PHE A 202 6.44 12.20 -20.02
CA PHE A 202 5.50 12.12 -21.14
C PHE A 202 5.55 13.38 -22.02
N VAL A 203 5.63 14.57 -21.43
CA VAL A 203 5.75 15.83 -22.19
C VAL A 203 7.01 15.79 -23.06
N LEU A 204 8.15 15.41 -22.49
CA LEU A 204 9.44 15.33 -23.20
C LEU A 204 9.43 14.29 -24.33
N VAL A 205 8.80 13.14 -24.12
CA VAL A 205 8.71 12.08 -25.14
C VAL A 205 7.74 12.45 -26.26
N ARG A 206 6.65 13.15 -25.93
CA ARG A 206 5.62 13.59 -26.89
C ARG A 206 6.00 14.88 -27.63
N SER A 207 7.03 15.59 -27.19
CA SER A 207 7.44 16.87 -27.77
C SER A 207 8.43 16.77 -28.93
N ARG A 208 8.65 15.58 -29.51
CA ARG A 208 9.49 15.44 -30.71
C ARG A 208 8.96 16.34 -31.84
N GLY A 209 9.78 17.30 -32.27
CA GLY A 209 9.44 18.28 -33.31
C GLY A 209 8.74 19.56 -32.81
N ARG A 210 8.50 19.72 -31.51
CA ARG A 210 7.99 20.97 -30.92
C ARG A 210 9.11 21.97 -30.66
N ARG A 211 8.76 23.27 -30.62
CA ARG A 211 9.71 24.34 -30.25
C ARG A 211 9.99 24.29 -28.73
N LEU A 212 11.18 24.73 -28.31
CA LEU A 212 11.55 24.75 -26.88
C LEU A 212 10.58 25.56 -26.02
N SER A 213 10.03 26.67 -26.55
CA SER A 213 9.02 27.48 -25.87
C SER A 213 7.72 26.72 -25.62
N GLU A 214 7.28 25.88 -26.56
CA GLU A 214 6.08 25.05 -26.40
C GLU A 214 6.30 23.96 -25.34
N ILE A 215 7.51 23.40 -25.28
CA ILE A 215 7.90 22.43 -24.25
C ILE A 215 7.91 23.11 -22.88
N ALA A 216 8.53 24.29 -22.77
CA ALA A 216 8.56 25.05 -21.52
C ALA A 216 7.14 25.37 -21.02
N VAL A 217 6.24 25.79 -21.91
CA VAL A 217 4.83 26.05 -21.56
C VAL A 217 4.12 24.78 -21.09
N ALA A 218 4.34 23.63 -21.75
CA ALA A 218 3.77 22.35 -21.33
C ALA A 218 4.34 21.84 -20.00
N LEU A 219 5.49 22.35 -19.56
CA LEU A 219 6.11 22.01 -18.28
C LEU A 219 5.68 22.91 -17.11
N ILE A 220 4.97 24.02 -17.37
CA ILE A 220 4.53 24.96 -16.33
C ILE A 220 3.78 24.29 -15.18
N PRO A 221 2.82 23.35 -15.41
CA PRO A 221 2.16 22.66 -14.29
C PRO A 221 3.13 21.95 -13.35
N TYR A 222 4.17 21.32 -13.91
CA TYR A 222 5.19 20.60 -13.14
C TYR A 222 6.14 21.53 -12.39
N ALA A 223 6.41 22.72 -12.92
CA ALA A 223 7.09 23.77 -12.16
C ALA A 223 6.26 24.22 -10.95
N GLY A 224 4.93 24.36 -11.11
CA GLY A 224 4.01 24.64 -10.00
C GLY A 224 4.05 23.56 -8.92
N PHE A 225 4.15 22.29 -9.31
CA PHE A 225 4.31 21.18 -8.37
C PHE A 225 5.66 21.19 -7.64
N ALA A 226 6.75 21.57 -8.30
CA ALA A 226 8.04 21.76 -7.65
C ALA A 226 7.96 22.87 -6.60
N LEU A 227 7.29 23.99 -6.91
CA LEU A 227 7.05 25.07 -5.95
C LEU A 227 6.19 24.61 -4.76
N LEU A 228 5.19 23.77 -4.99
CA LEU A 228 4.39 23.18 -3.90
C LEU A 228 5.25 22.31 -2.97
N CYS A 229 6.17 21.52 -3.50
CA CYS A 229 7.13 20.76 -2.69
C CYS A 229 8.04 21.68 -1.87
N VAL A 230 8.58 22.73 -2.49
CA VAL A 230 9.42 23.71 -1.79
C VAL A 230 8.62 24.38 -0.66
N ALA A 231 7.40 24.83 -0.94
CA ALA A 231 6.52 25.42 0.07
C ALA A 231 6.24 24.45 1.21
N TYR A 232 5.95 23.18 0.92
CA TYR A 232 5.72 22.16 1.95
C TYR A 232 6.94 21.94 2.85
N VAL A 233 8.14 21.85 2.26
CA VAL A 233 9.38 21.69 3.03
C VAL A 233 9.64 22.92 3.89
N VAL A 234 9.59 24.12 3.32
CA VAL A 234 9.83 25.38 4.05
C VAL A 234 8.83 25.57 5.20
N LEU A 235 7.55 25.28 4.98
CA LEU A 235 6.52 25.43 6.01
C LEU A 235 6.60 24.37 7.11
N ASN A 236 7.21 23.22 6.83
CA ASN A 236 7.40 22.15 7.82
C ASN A 236 8.83 22.05 8.36
N ASP A 237 9.75 22.95 7.98
CA ASP A 237 11.16 22.90 8.35
C ASP A 237 11.34 22.94 9.89
N ASN A 238 10.60 23.83 10.56
CA ASN A 238 10.55 23.91 12.03
C ASN A 238 10.05 22.62 12.69
N ALA A 239 9.13 21.90 12.04
CA ALA A 239 8.61 20.63 12.52
C ALA A 239 9.54 19.44 12.17
N GLN A 240 10.42 19.58 11.17
CA GLN A 240 11.39 18.56 10.74
C GLN A 240 12.69 18.62 11.52
N SER A 241 13.15 19.81 11.96
CA SER A 241 14.36 19.96 12.79
C SER A 241 14.30 19.20 14.13
N ALA A 242 13.09 18.80 14.57
CA ALA A 242 12.89 17.96 15.75
C ALA A 242 13.11 16.45 15.50
N TYR A 243 13.22 16.00 14.25
CA TYR A 243 13.33 14.59 13.88
C TYR A 243 14.61 14.35 13.08
N GLN A 244 15.55 13.58 13.63
CA GLN A 244 16.83 13.29 12.98
C GLN A 244 16.60 12.61 11.62
N LEU A 245 16.99 13.27 10.52
CA LEU A 245 16.99 12.69 9.18
C LEU A 245 18.18 11.73 9.01
N GLY A 246 17.98 10.46 9.31
CA GLY A 246 18.94 9.42 8.95
C GLY A 246 18.84 9.07 7.46
N ILE A 247 19.80 9.48 6.65
CA ILE A 247 19.98 8.92 5.29
C ILE A 247 20.90 7.71 5.41
N LEU A 248 20.34 6.50 5.40
CA LEU A 248 21.15 5.28 5.28
C LEU A 248 21.68 5.17 3.85
N GLY A 249 23.01 5.19 3.73
CA GLY A 249 23.75 5.26 2.47
C GLY A 249 23.59 4.05 1.53
N HIS A 250 24.02 4.27 0.27
CA HIS A 250 23.97 3.29 -0.81
C HIS A 250 25.15 2.29 -0.77
N GLU A 251 24.94 1.12 -0.18
CA GLU A 251 25.83 -0.05 -0.25
C GLU A 251 25.68 -0.86 -1.57
N PRO A 252 26.75 -1.32 -2.23
CA PRO A 252 26.69 -2.14 -3.46
C PRO A 252 25.91 -3.46 -3.31
N ARG A 253 25.88 -4.06 -2.10
CA ARG A 253 25.03 -5.22 -1.78
C ARG A 253 23.54 -4.92 -1.97
N LEU A 254 23.14 -3.64 -1.93
CA LEU A 254 21.78 -3.20 -2.21
C LEU A 254 21.39 -3.42 -3.67
N PHE A 255 22.29 -3.40 -4.66
CA PHE A 255 21.86 -3.55 -6.07
C PHE A 255 21.34 -4.95 -6.39
N ILE A 256 22.05 -6.00 -5.93
CA ILE A 256 21.59 -7.40 -6.07
C ILE A 256 20.31 -7.61 -5.26
N HIS A 257 20.27 -7.08 -4.03
CA HIS A 257 19.08 -7.16 -3.18
C HIS A 257 17.86 -6.47 -3.82
N ARG A 258 18.04 -5.25 -4.37
CA ARG A 258 17.01 -4.51 -5.11
C ARG A 258 16.51 -5.28 -6.31
N GLY A 259 17.42 -5.91 -7.07
CA GLY A 259 17.09 -6.79 -8.17
C GLY A 259 16.18 -7.94 -7.73
N ALA A 260 16.57 -8.67 -6.67
CA ALA A 260 15.76 -9.76 -6.12
C ALA A 260 14.40 -9.27 -5.58
N MET A 261 14.37 -8.14 -4.88
CA MET A 261 13.15 -7.55 -4.32
C MET A 261 12.13 -7.18 -5.39
N LEU A 262 12.57 -6.78 -6.60
CA LEU A 262 11.67 -6.51 -7.73
C LEU A 262 10.78 -7.72 -8.07
N PHE A 263 11.32 -8.94 -7.93
CA PHE A 263 10.61 -10.18 -8.23
C PHE A 263 9.78 -10.72 -7.06
N MET A 264 10.00 -10.23 -5.84
CA MET A 264 9.32 -10.74 -4.64
C MET A 264 8.24 -9.77 -4.16
N ALA A 265 8.56 -8.48 -4.03
CA ALA A 265 7.72 -7.48 -3.38
C ALA A 265 6.36 -7.26 -4.08
N THR A 266 6.23 -7.59 -5.37
CA THR A 266 4.95 -7.60 -6.10
C THR A 266 3.95 -8.61 -5.53
N TRP A 267 4.40 -9.75 -5.00
CA TRP A 267 3.51 -10.83 -4.53
C TRP A 267 3.31 -10.82 -3.02
N GLY A 268 3.98 -9.91 -2.32
CA GLY A 268 3.99 -9.80 -0.87
C GLY A 268 5.42 -9.72 -0.34
N ALA A 269 5.53 -9.48 0.95
CA ALA A 269 6.76 -9.62 1.71
C ALA A 269 7.09 -11.08 2.06
N ALA A 270 6.21 -12.04 1.71
CA ALA A 270 6.21 -13.46 2.12
C ALA A 270 7.62 -13.98 2.43
N PHE A 271 8.01 -13.85 3.69
CA PHE A 271 9.40 -13.94 4.11
C PHE A 271 9.92 -15.38 4.05
N SER A 272 9.00 -16.36 4.00
CA SER A 272 9.27 -17.79 3.93
C SER A 272 9.19 -18.39 2.52
N GLN A 273 8.47 -17.79 1.56
CA GLN A 273 8.17 -18.39 0.23
C GLN A 273 8.87 -17.70 -0.95
N LYS A 274 10.11 -17.25 -0.75
CA LYS A 274 10.87 -16.43 -1.72
C LYS A 274 10.95 -17.04 -3.14
N TRP A 275 11.21 -18.34 -3.25
CA TRP A 275 11.36 -19.00 -4.56
C TRP A 275 10.06 -19.13 -5.34
N ALA A 276 8.94 -19.41 -4.65
CA ALA A 276 7.63 -19.49 -5.30
C ALA A 276 7.22 -18.13 -5.88
N THR A 277 7.46 -17.04 -5.15
CA THR A 277 7.20 -15.68 -5.64
C THR A 277 8.09 -15.28 -6.82
N VAL A 278 9.36 -15.68 -6.80
CA VAL A 278 10.28 -15.44 -7.94
C VAL A 278 9.80 -16.21 -9.16
N LEU A 279 9.46 -17.49 -9.03
CA LEU A 279 8.94 -18.30 -10.12
C LEU A 279 7.64 -17.71 -10.68
N ALA A 280 6.71 -17.28 -9.82
CA ALA A 280 5.48 -16.62 -10.24
C ALA A 280 5.76 -15.33 -11.04
N THR A 281 6.72 -14.51 -10.61
CA THR A 281 7.15 -13.34 -11.40
C THR A 281 7.75 -13.75 -12.74
N LEU A 282 8.66 -14.72 -12.77
CA LEU A 282 9.29 -15.15 -14.02
C LEU A 282 8.25 -15.70 -15.02
N LEU A 283 7.30 -16.50 -14.55
CA LEU A 283 6.20 -17.01 -15.36
C LEU A 283 5.30 -15.88 -15.87
N THR A 284 4.96 -14.91 -15.03
CA THR A 284 4.15 -13.74 -15.44
C THR A 284 4.88 -12.85 -16.45
N LEU A 285 6.17 -12.61 -16.27
CA LEU A 285 6.98 -11.87 -17.25
C LEU A 285 7.18 -12.66 -18.57
N ALA A 286 7.27 -13.99 -18.51
CA ALA A 286 7.34 -14.80 -19.71
C ALA A 286 6.05 -14.73 -20.56
N THR A 287 4.90 -14.40 -19.95
CA THR A 287 3.60 -14.43 -20.65
C THR A 287 3.52 -13.51 -21.86
N ALA A 288 4.14 -12.32 -21.82
CA ALA A 288 4.12 -11.42 -22.97
C ALA A 288 4.79 -12.06 -24.21
N HIS A 289 5.89 -12.79 -23.98
CA HIS A 289 6.61 -13.53 -25.01
C HIS A 289 5.82 -14.76 -25.47
N MET A 290 5.24 -15.52 -24.54
CA MET A 290 4.42 -16.71 -24.84
C MET A 290 3.16 -16.36 -25.66
N LEU A 291 2.55 -15.19 -25.39
CA LEU A 291 1.43 -14.64 -26.18
C LEU A 291 1.88 -14.09 -27.56
N GLY A 292 3.18 -14.06 -27.83
CA GLY A 292 3.77 -13.51 -29.05
C GLY A 292 3.51 -12.01 -29.20
N LEU A 293 3.48 -11.29 -28.09
CA LEU A 293 3.36 -9.83 -28.08
C LEU A 293 4.70 -9.18 -28.41
N ARG A 294 4.66 -7.92 -28.83
CA ARG A 294 5.86 -7.13 -29.12
C ARG A 294 5.88 -5.84 -28.32
N PRO A 295 7.07 -5.35 -27.94
CA PRO A 295 7.21 -4.03 -27.37
C PRO A 295 6.65 -2.95 -28.30
N ASN A 296 5.85 -2.03 -27.76
CA ASN A 296 5.11 -1.02 -28.48
C ASN A 296 5.99 0.16 -28.90
N ARG A 297 6.96 -0.09 -29.78
CA ARG A 297 7.91 0.95 -30.23
C ARG A 297 7.24 2.13 -30.94
N ARG A 298 5.99 1.97 -31.39
CA ARG A 298 5.19 3.05 -32.00
C ARG A 298 4.64 4.03 -30.97
N GLU A 299 4.58 3.63 -29.71
CA GLU A 299 4.12 4.45 -28.60
C GLU A 299 5.20 4.52 -27.50
N PRO A 300 6.24 5.34 -27.68
CA PRO A 300 7.36 5.42 -26.73
C PRO A 300 6.91 5.85 -25.32
N ALA A 301 5.80 6.58 -25.20
CA ALA A 301 5.26 6.95 -23.89
C ALA A 301 4.88 5.72 -23.05
N ALA A 302 4.55 4.58 -23.66
CA ALA A 302 4.24 3.35 -22.93
C ALA A 302 5.42 2.83 -22.08
N PHE A 303 6.66 3.17 -22.44
CA PHE A 303 7.87 2.77 -21.70
C PHE A 303 8.18 3.66 -20.51
N VAL A 304 7.72 4.91 -20.54
CA VAL A 304 8.07 5.93 -19.54
C VAL A 304 7.74 5.48 -18.10
N PRO A 305 6.55 4.93 -17.79
CA PRO A 305 6.23 4.53 -16.42
C PRO A 305 7.21 3.49 -15.87
N LEU A 306 7.55 2.47 -16.65
CA LEU A 306 8.48 1.44 -16.21
C LEU A 306 9.91 1.98 -16.09
N VAL A 307 10.37 2.80 -17.03
CA VAL A 307 11.72 3.38 -16.98
C VAL A 307 11.90 4.28 -15.76
N VAL A 308 10.93 5.16 -15.49
CA VAL A 308 10.96 6.02 -14.31
C VAL A 308 10.86 5.20 -13.03
N LEU A 309 10.01 4.18 -12.99
CA LEU A 309 9.90 3.26 -11.86
C LEU A 309 11.24 2.56 -11.59
N LEU A 310 11.92 2.04 -12.61
CA LEU A 310 13.22 1.37 -12.45
C LEU A 310 14.30 2.36 -12.01
N ALA A 311 14.33 3.57 -12.58
CA ALA A 311 15.25 4.61 -12.13
C ALA A 311 15.01 4.93 -10.64
N TYR A 312 13.76 5.15 -10.24
CA TYR A 312 13.39 5.34 -8.84
C TYR A 312 13.80 4.14 -7.96
N TRP A 313 13.52 2.92 -8.42
CA TRP A 313 13.82 1.67 -7.71
C TRP A 313 15.30 1.45 -7.45
N PHE A 314 16.19 1.91 -8.34
CA PHE A 314 17.64 1.72 -8.18
C PHE A 314 18.36 2.94 -7.60
N LEU A 315 17.79 4.14 -7.71
CA LEU A 315 18.44 5.38 -7.28
C LEU A 315 17.94 5.90 -5.92
N VAL A 316 16.72 5.57 -5.49
CA VAL A 316 16.16 6.09 -4.23
C VAL A 316 16.46 5.15 -3.06
N PRO A 317 16.90 5.64 -1.88
CA PRO A 317 17.22 4.80 -0.73
C PRO A 317 15.97 4.10 -0.14
N THR A 318 16.19 3.07 0.70
CA THR A 318 15.10 2.37 1.41
C THR A 318 14.45 3.27 2.48
N VAL A 319 15.24 4.16 3.08
CA VAL A 319 14.79 5.14 4.08
C VAL A 319 15.10 6.55 3.58
N ALA A 320 14.11 7.44 3.62
CA ALA A 320 14.26 8.86 3.33
C ALA A 320 13.24 9.65 4.16
N MET A 321 13.65 10.79 4.76
CA MET A 321 12.78 11.65 5.56
C MET A 321 11.99 10.87 6.64
N ASN A 322 12.66 9.96 7.35
CA ASN A 322 12.06 9.05 8.35
C ASN A 322 10.92 8.16 7.85
N THR A 323 10.77 8.03 6.53
CA THR A 323 9.89 7.07 5.90
C THR A 323 10.69 5.83 5.52
N HIS A 324 10.25 4.64 5.94
CA HIS A 324 10.82 3.35 5.57
C HIS A 324 10.14 2.74 4.33
N PHE A 325 10.87 1.85 3.64
CA PHE A 325 10.43 1.13 2.44
C PHE A 325 10.07 2.03 1.24
N VAL A 326 10.80 3.15 1.09
CA VAL A 326 10.47 4.22 0.14
C VAL A 326 10.40 3.75 -1.31
N TYR A 327 11.37 2.94 -1.76
CA TYR A 327 11.36 2.42 -3.13
C TYR A 327 10.56 1.12 -3.25
N GLU A 328 10.63 0.27 -2.23
CA GLU A 328 10.04 -1.06 -2.20
C GLU A 328 8.50 -1.00 -2.32
N ARG A 329 7.89 0.05 -1.74
CA ARG A 329 6.45 0.34 -1.83
C ARG A 329 5.90 0.40 -3.25
N PHE A 330 6.74 0.79 -4.22
CA PHE A 330 6.33 0.94 -5.62
C PHE A 330 6.31 -0.39 -6.39
N ALA A 331 6.57 -1.53 -5.73
CA ALA A 331 6.45 -2.85 -6.33
C ALA A 331 5.06 -3.10 -6.92
N VAL A 332 4.02 -2.47 -6.37
CA VAL A 332 2.64 -2.49 -6.86
C VAL A 332 2.51 -2.11 -8.35
N TYR A 333 3.44 -1.32 -8.89
CA TYR A 333 3.39 -0.87 -10.29
C TYR A 333 4.24 -1.70 -11.26
N VAL A 334 5.05 -2.64 -10.78
CA VAL A 334 6.00 -3.38 -11.64
C VAL A 334 5.28 -4.16 -12.73
N LEU A 335 4.32 -5.03 -12.37
CA LEU A 335 3.58 -5.80 -13.37
C LEU A 335 2.62 -4.94 -14.22
N PRO A 336 1.89 -3.95 -13.67
CA PRO A 336 1.10 -3.03 -14.49
C PRO A 336 1.91 -2.28 -15.54
N PHE A 337 3.03 -1.68 -15.16
CA PHE A 337 3.87 -0.91 -16.07
C PHE A 337 4.56 -1.80 -17.09
N TYR A 338 4.95 -3.03 -16.70
CA TYR A 338 5.40 -4.05 -17.64
C TYR A 338 4.34 -4.38 -18.69
N ALA A 339 3.08 -4.55 -18.30
CA ALA A 339 2.01 -4.90 -19.22
C ALA A 339 1.71 -3.80 -20.25
N PHE A 340 1.92 -2.52 -19.91
CA PHE A 340 1.71 -1.40 -20.82
C PHE A 340 2.64 -1.41 -22.04
N LEU A 341 3.80 -2.08 -21.93
CA LEU A 341 4.80 -2.11 -22.99
C LEU A 341 4.36 -2.89 -24.23
N PHE A 342 3.40 -3.80 -24.12
CA PHE A 342 3.20 -4.85 -25.12
C PHE A 342 1.92 -4.69 -25.92
N VAL A 343 2.06 -4.81 -27.24
CA VAL A 343 0.96 -4.80 -28.21
C VAL A 343 0.87 -6.11 -28.97
N ARG A 344 -0.32 -6.40 -29.49
CA ARG A 344 -0.56 -7.54 -30.36
C ARG A 344 0.15 -7.34 -31.69
N ARG A 345 0.85 -8.37 -32.15
CA ARG A 345 1.41 -8.40 -33.52
C ARG A 345 0.31 -8.71 -34.53
N GLU A 346 0.02 -7.77 -35.42
CA GLU A 346 -0.78 -8.01 -36.62
C GLU A 346 -0.06 -9.02 -37.52
N HIS A 347 -0.70 -10.14 -37.81
CA HIS A 347 -0.24 -11.07 -38.84
C HIS A 347 -1.44 -11.72 -39.50
N SER A 348 -1.39 -11.73 -40.82
CA SER A 348 -2.18 -12.57 -41.72
C SER A 348 -1.32 -13.77 -42.15
N GLY A 349 -1.57 -14.97 -41.64
CA GLY A 349 -0.80 -16.16 -42.02
C GLY A 349 -1.29 -17.49 -41.46
N ARG A 350 -0.83 -18.60 -42.07
CA ARG A 350 -1.07 -19.99 -41.67
C ARG A 350 -0.52 -20.25 -40.24
N GLY A 351 -1.22 -21.08 -39.45
CA GLY A 351 -0.89 -21.37 -38.03
C GLY A 351 -1.73 -20.61 -36.99
N MET A 352 -2.80 -19.94 -37.42
CA MET A 352 -3.68 -19.16 -36.55
C MET A 352 -4.38 -20.01 -35.46
N GLU A 353 -4.65 -21.28 -35.74
CA GLU A 353 -5.32 -22.20 -34.81
C GLU A 353 -4.40 -22.65 -33.66
N ALA A 354 -3.21 -23.17 -33.95
CA ALA A 354 -2.20 -23.52 -32.94
C ALA A 354 -1.87 -22.32 -32.02
N ARG A 355 -1.79 -21.11 -32.60
CA ARG A 355 -1.60 -19.89 -31.82
C ARG A 355 -2.79 -19.55 -30.92
N ARG A 356 -4.03 -19.74 -31.38
CA ARG A 356 -5.23 -19.55 -30.55
C ARG A 356 -5.24 -20.50 -29.35
N HIS A 357 -4.86 -21.76 -29.54
CA HIS A 357 -4.74 -22.72 -28.43
C HIS A 357 -3.69 -22.29 -27.42
N ARG A 358 -2.51 -21.84 -27.87
CA ARG A 358 -1.46 -21.31 -27.00
C ARG A 358 -1.92 -20.05 -26.24
N ASP A 359 -2.56 -19.12 -26.94
CA ASP A 359 -3.05 -17.87 -26.35
C ASP A 359 -4.14 -18.10 -25.30
N LEU A 360 -4.99 -19.11 -25.53
CA LEU A 360 -5.98 -19.57 -24.56
C LEU A 360 -5.31 -20.23 -23.35
N ALA A 361 -4.38 -21.16 -23.58
CA ALA A 361 -3.63 -21.84 -22.52
C ALA A 361 -2.88 -20.85 -21.62
N CYS A 362 -2.24 -19.82 -22.21
CA CYS A 362 -1.57 -18.76 -21.45
C CYS A 362 -2.55 -17.97 -20.57
N GLN A 363 -3.73 -17.62 -21.09
CA GLN A 363 -4.74 -16.90 -20.30
C GLN A 363 -5.36 -17.77 -19.21
N VAL A 364 -5.58 -19.06 -19.48
CA VAL A 364 -6.04 -20.01 -18.46
C VAL A 364 -4.97 -20.15 -17.36
N ALA A 365 -3.69 -20.26 -17.73
CA ALA A 365 -2.59 -20.31 -16.76
C ALA A 365 -2.53 -19.03 -15.90
N LEU A 366 -2.66 -17.84 -16.51
CA LEU A 366 -2.71 -16.57 -15.78
C LEU A 366 -3.92 -16.51 -14.82
N ALA A 367 -5.09 -16.96 -15.27
CA ALA A 367 -6.28 -17.05 -14.43
C ALA A 367 -6.07 -18.00 -13.25
N LEU A 368 -5.49 -19.18 -13.49
CA LEU A 368 -5.17 -20.16 -12.44
C LEU A 368 -4.15 -19.63 -11.43
N ILE A 369 -3.12 -18.89 -11.88
CA ILE A 369 -2.16 -18.22 -10.99
C ILE A 369 -2.90 -17.21 -10.09
N CYS A 370 -3.79 -16.40 -10.64
CA CYS A 370 -4.56 -15.42 -9.85
C CYS A 370 -5.52 -16.10 -8.87
N ILE A 371 -6.21 -17.17 -9.30
CA ILE A 371 -7.10 -17.98 -8.46
C ILE A 371 -6.31 -18.61 -7.31
N ALA A 372 -5.16 -19.23 -7.60
CA ALA A 372 -4.31 -19.85 -6.59
C ALA A 372 -3.78 -18.81 -5.59
N PHE A 373 -3.34 -17.64 -6.09
CA PHE A 373 -2.91 -16.52 -5.25
C PHE A 373 -4.02 -16.08 -4.29
N PHE A 374 -5.22 -15.79 -4.80
CA PHE A 374 -6.32 -15.35 -3.96
C PHE A 374 -6.87 -16.44 -3.04
N GLY A 375 -6.85 -17.71 -3.47
CA GLY A 375 -7.15 -18.85 -2.61
C GLY A 375 -6.17 -18.95 -1.43
N LEU A 376 -4.86 -18.74 -1.68
CA LEU A 376 -3.86 -18.69 -0.63
C LEU A 376 -4.08 -17.51 0.33
N GLN A 377 -4.37 -16.31 -0.20
CA GLN A 377 -4.67 -15.14 0.64
C GLN A 377 -5.93 -15.35 1.49
N THR A 378 -6.94 -16.04 0.94
CA THR A 378 -8.16 -16.41 1.67
C THR A 378 -7.84 -17.35 2.83
N LYS A 379 -7.10 -18.43 2.56
CA LYS A 379 -6.65 -19.38 3.58
C LYS A 379 -5.89 -18.68 4.71
N ARG A 380 -4.95 -17.79 4.35
CA ARG A 380 -4.16 -17.01 5.32
C ARG A 380 -5.03 -16.08 6.15
N SER A 381 -5.99 -15.39 5.52
CA SER A 381 -6.89 -14.47 6.21
C SER A 381 -7.84 -15.19 7.18
N LEU A 382 -8.38 -16.34 6.80
CA LEU A 382 -9.22 -17.18 7.67
C LEU A 382 -8.41 -17.75 8.85
N ALA A 383 -7.20 -18.24 8.60
CA ALA A 383 -6.31 -18.71 9.65
C ALA A 383 -5.93 -17.57 10.61
N PHE A 384 -5.64 -16.38 10.08
CA PHE A 384 -5.32 -15.21 10.88
C PHE A 384 -6.51 -14.74 11.73
N ALA A 385 -7.73 -14.79 11.21
CA ALA A 385 -8.94 -14.50 11.98
C ALA A 385 -9.05 -15.41 13.22
N THR A 386 -8.69 -16.68 13.08
CA THR A 386 -8.66 -17.63 14.20
C THR A 386 -7.52 -17.33 15.17
N GLU A 387 -6.31 -17.06 14.64
CA GLU A 387 -5.11 -16.77 15.44
C GLU A 387 -5.27 -15.49 16.28
N SER A 388 -5.85 -14.45 15.69
CA SER A 388 -6.04 -13.13 16.31
C SER A 388 -7.23 -13.06 17.26
N ALA A 389 -8.16 -14.02 17.25
CA ALA A 389 -9.33 -14.04 18.15
C ALA A 389 -8.94 -14.00 19.64
N ASN A 390 -7.74 -14.48 19.98
CA ASN A 390 -7.21 -14.41 21.34
C ASN A 390 -6.96 -12.97 21.81
N PHE A 391 -6.58 -12.06 20.90
CA PHE A 391 -6.38 -10.65 21.21
C PHE A 391 -7.70 -9.96 21.57
N GLU A 392 -8.83 -10.34 20.95
CA GLU A 392 -10.13 -9.75 21.28
C GLU A 392 -10.52 -9.95 22.75
N ARG A 393 -10.18 -11.09 23.34
CA ARG A 393 -10.42 -11.35 24.78
C ARG A 393 -9.60 -10.41 25.67
N VAL A 394 -8.33 -10.24 25.32
CA VAL A 394 -7.40 -9.34 26.03
C VAL A 394 -7.83 -7.88 25.87
N LEU A 395 -8.24 -7.48 24.67
CA LEU A 395 -8.78 -6.15 24.38
C LEU A 395 -10.08 -5.86 25.15
N ALA A 396 -10.96 -6.86 25.29
CA ALA A 396 -12.23 -6.71 25.99
C ALA A 396 -12.04 -6.43 27.51
N ALA A 397 -10.96 -6.94 28.11
CA ALA A 397 -10.64 -6.73 29.52
C ALA A 397 -10.09 -5.33 29.84
N ALA A 398 -9.59 -4.59 28.84
CA ALA A 398 -9.07 -3.24 29.03
C ALA A 398 -10.21 -2.21 29.14
N GLU A 399 -10.15 -1.36 30.17
CA GLU A 399 -11.03 -0.19 30.29
C GLU A 399 -10.69 0.87 29.23
N PRO A 400 -11.65 1.69 28.78
CA PRO A 400 -11.39 2.75 27.80
C PRO A 400 -10.58 3.93 28.38
N HIS A 401 -10.10 4.81 27.50
CA HIS A 401 -9.44 6.09 27.84
C HIS A 401 -8.13 5.99 28.61
N GLN A 402 -7.48 4.82 28.63
CA GLN A 402 -6.20 4.65 29.31
C GLN A 402 -5.03 4.71 28.34
N ARG A 403 -3.87 5.05 28.87
CA ARG A 403 -2.62 4.96 28.13
C ARG A 403 -2.04 3.55 28.27
N ALA A 404 -1.60 2.99 27.15
CA ALA A 404 -1.10 1.63 27.09
C ALA A 404 0.23 1.55 26.32
N LEU A 405 1.05 0.57 26.68
CA LEU A 405 2.30 0.23 25.98
C LEU A 405 2.15 -1.12 25.29
N MET A 406 2.56 -1.19 24.02
CA MET A 406 2.69 -2.45 23.29
C MET A 406 4.11 -3.00 23.41
N LEU A 407 4.21 -4.28 23.79
CA LEU A 407 5.47 -5.02 23.87
C LEU A 407 5.36 -6.31 23.04
N PRO A 408 5.64 -6.24 21.73
CA PRO A 408 5.51 -7.38 20.82
C PRO A 408 6.73 -8.29 20.93
N MET A 409 6.90 -9.01 22.06
CA MET A 409 8.04 -9.93 22.27
C MET A 409 8.18 -10.94 21.12
N ASP A 410 7.06 -11.34 20.54
CA ASP A 410 7.00 -12.03 19.25
C ASP A 410 5.98 -11.33 18.35
N PRO A 411 6.39 -10.59 17.30
CA PRO A 411 5.47 -9.95 16.37
C PRO A 411 4.98 -10.87 15.24
N ARG A 412 5.47 -12.12 15.16
CA ARG A 412 5.24 -13.02 14.03
C ARG A 412 3.84 -13.62 14.03
N SER A 413 3.20 -13.60 12.87
CA SER A 413 2.03 -14.42 12.57
C SER A 413 2.41 -15.54 11.58
N PRO A 414 2.47 -16.79 12.06
CA PRO A 414 2.54 -17.96 11.17
C PRO A 414 1.32 -18.04 10.23
N ALA A 415 0.12 -17.70 10.70
CA ALA A 415 -1.10 -17.76 9.90
C ALA A 415 -1.08 -16.82 8.68
N ALA A 416 -0.59 -15.59 8.87
CA ALA A 416 -0.46 -14.60 7.81
C ALA A 416 0.82 -14.75 6.97
N ASP A 417 1.75 -15.62 7.37
CA ASP A 417 3.12 -15.69 6.82
C ASP A 417 3.81 -14.32 6.83
N ASN A 418 3.66 -13.60 7.96
CA ASN A 418 4.18 -12.25 8.14
C ASN A 418 4.90 -12.16 9.51
N PRO A 419 6.23 -11.90 9.54
CA PRO A 419 7.03 -11.80 10.74
C PRO A 419 6.68 -10.59 11.61
N ASN A 420 5.96 -9.61 11.07
CA ASN A 420 5.68 -8.35 11.76
C ASN A 420 4.18 -8.09 11.92
N ALA A 421 3.30 -9.05 11.62
CA ALA A 421 1.85 -8.83 11.60
C ALA A 421 1.28 -8.24 12.92
N TYR A 422 1.91 -8.58 14.05
CA TYR A 422 1.47 -8.12 15.37
C TYR A 422 2.28 -6.95 15.93
N LEU A 423 3.22 -6.37 15.17
CA LEU A 423 4.13 -5.33 15.64
C LEU A 423 3.37 -4.15 16.27
N HIS A 424 2.31 -3.66 15.61
CA HIS A 424 1.51 -2.53 16.09
C HIS A 424 0.09 -2.91 16.52
N TYR A 425 -0.18 -4.21 16.74
CA TYR A 425 -1.56 -4.71 16.83
C TYR A 425 -2.36 -4.13 17.99
N ALA A 426 -1.71 -3.79 19.10
CA ALA A 426 -2.41 -3.20 20.24
C ALA A 426 -3.03 -1.83 19.92
N ALA A 427 -2.63 -1.11 18.87
CA ALA A 427 -3.25 0.16 18.48
C ALA A 427 -4.75 0.03 18.13
N TRP A 428 -5.26 -1.19 17.94
CA TRP A 428 -6.72 -1.44 17.92
C TRP A 428 -7.43 -1.04 19.22
N TYR A 429 -6.75 -1.07 20.37
CA TYR A 429 -7.26 -0.52 21.63
C TYR A 429 -7.55 0.98 21.54
N GLN A 430 -6.69 1.75 20.86
CA GLN A 430 -6.96 3.16 20.61
C GLN A 430 -8.14 3.36 19.66
N ALA A 431 -8.26 2.51 18.62
CA ALA A 431 -9.38 2.59 17.68
C ALA A 431 -10.75 2.25 18.31
N ASP A 432 -10.80 1.26 19.20
CA ASP A 432 -12.07 0.69 19.70
C ASP A 432 -12.45 1.17 21.10
N LYS A 433 -11.47 1.60 21.90
CA LYS A 433 -11.65 1.95 23.32
C LYS A 433 -11.13 3.34 23.64
N GLN A 434 -10.82 4.16 22.63
CA GLN A 434 -10.37 5.54 22.79
C GLN A 434 -9.13 5.66 23.72
N GLY A 435 -8.34 4.59 23.83
CA GLY A 435 -7.06 4.61 24.54
C GLY A 435 -5.98 5.33 23.75
N LEU A 436 -4.78 5.43 24.31
CA LEU A 436 -3.59 5.86 23.58
C LEU A 436 -2.52 4.79 23.71
N VAL A 437 -2.10 4.21 22.59
CA VAL A 437 -1.11 3.13 22.58
C VAL A 437 0.21 3.68 22.07
N ASP A 438 1.25 3.44 22.85
CA ASP A 438 2.64 3.66 22.44
C ASP A 438 3.26 2.31 22.04
N PHE A 439 4.02 2.20 20.95
CA PHE A 439 4.32 3.19 19.92
C PHE A 439 3.10 3.77 19.20
N ASN A 440 3.18 5.05 18.79
CA ASN A 440 2.09 5.75 18.11
C ASN A 440 2.56 6.51 16.87
N PHE A 441 1.87 6.35 15.74
CA PHE A 441 2.19 7.07 14.51
C PHE A 441 2.06 8.59 14.63
N ALA A 442 1.39 9.13 15.66
CA ALA A 442 1.28 10.57 15.90
C ALA A 442 2.62 11.30 16.05
N GLU A 443 3.75 10.59 16.16
CA GLU A 443 5.07 11.20 16.07
C GLU A 443 5.49 11.58 14.64
N PHE A 444 4.96 10.92 13.60
CA PHE A 444 5.41 11.17 12.23
C PHE A 444 4.80 12.45 11.65
N LEU A 445 5.60 13.17 10.85
CA LEU A 445 5.24 14.47 10.28
C LEU A 445 4.00 14.39 9.40
N GLU A 446 3.89 13.31 8.64
CA GLU A 446 2.86 13.09 7.65
C GLU A 446 1.52 12.59 8.23
N GLN A 447 1.38 12.43 9.56
CA GLN A 447 0.09 12.06 10.12
C GLN A 447 -0.88 13.24 10.27
N VAL A 448 -2.18 12.91 10.26
CA VAL A 448 -3.29 13.85 10.45
C VAL A 448 -3.55 14.18 11.91
N VAL A 449 -3.17 13.30 12.84
CA VAL A 449 -3.13 13.57 14.28
C VAL A 449 -1.69 13.44 14.73
N ARG A 450 -1.19 14.48 15.40
CA ARG A 450 0.20 14.57 15.86
C ARG A 450 0.29 14.91 17.33
N TYR A 451 1.40 14.54 17.97
CA TYR A 451 1.73 15.10 19.28
C TYR A 451 1.92 16.61 19.19
N ARG A 452 1.43 17.34 20.19
CA ARG A 452 1.72 18.77 20.36
C ARG A 452 3.20 18.98 20.65
N GLU A 453 3.72 20.16 20.32
CA GLU A 453 5.10 20.54 20.65
C GLU A 453 5.36 20.38 22.15
N GLY A 454 6.49 19.77 22.51
CA GLY A 454 6.86 19.46 23.90
C GLY A 454 6.18 18.23 24.51
N HIS A 455 5.18 17.63 23.83
CA HIS A 455 4.50 16.41 24.26
C HIS A 455 4.93 15.16 23.47
N THR A 456 5.85 15.30 22.52
CA THR A 456 6.50 14.17 21.86
C THR A 456 7.25 13.34 22.89
N LEU A 457 6.98 12.03 22.92
CA LEU A 457 7.81 11.11 23.68
C LEU A 457 9.24 11.17 23.12
N ARG A 458 10.20 11.50 23.99
CA ARG A 458 11.62 11.45 23.63
C ARG A 458 11.98 10.02 23.24
N GLU A 459 12.23 9.76 21.95
CA GLU A 459 12.91 8.61 21.30
C GLU A 459 12.56 7.15 21.73
N ALA A 460 11.71 6.94 22.73
CA ALA A 460 11.54 5.67 23.42
C ALA A 460 10.58 4.65 22.78
N PRO A 461 9.43 5.02 22.16
CA PRO A 461 8.43 3.99 21.87
C PRO A 461 8.66 3.17 20.59
N ASP A 462 9.23 3.75 19.51
CA ASP A 462 9.47 2.98 18.27
C ASP A 462 10.47 1.85 18.52
N ARG A 463 11.58 2.17 19.21
CA ARG A 463 12.60 1.18 19.58
C ARG A 463 12.01 0.01 20.38
N LEU A 464 11.00 0.23 21.22
CA LEU A 464 10.35 -0.82 22.01
C LEU A 464 9.45 -1.72 21.17
N SER A 465 8.90 -1.22 20.07
CA SER A 465 8.16 -2.06 19.10
C SER A 465 9.10 -3.07 18.44
N TRP A 466 10.34 -2.67 18.13
CA TRP A 466 11.32 -3.54 17.48
C TRP A 466 12.17 -4.36 18.45
N MET A 467 12.44 -3.83 19.64
CA MET A 467 13.28 -4.41 20.68
C MET A 467 12.58 -4.32 22.04
N PRO A 468 11.46 -5.02 22.26
CA PRO A 468 10.71 -4.89 23.52
C PRO A 468 11.51 -5.39 24.74
N GLY A 469 12.52 -6.25 24.54
CA GLY A 469 13.38 -6.78 25.60
C GLY A 469 14.28 -5.74 26.29
N ILE A 470 14.47 -4.55 25.71
CA ILE A 470 15.27 -3.46 26.31
C ILE A 470 14.41 -2.46 27.10
N PHE A 471 13.15 -2.80 27.38
CA PHE A 471 12.26 -1.97 28.19
C PHE A 471 12.85 -1.71 29.59
N SER A 472 12.80 -0.45 30.01
CA SER A 472 13.23 0.00 31.34
C SER A 472 12.20 0.93 31.94
N TRP A 473 11.62 0.55 33.08
CA TRP A 473 10.63 1.34 33.81
C TRP A 473 11.02 2.80 34.02
N LYS A 474 12.30 3.07 34.29
CA LYS A 474 12.82 4.43 34.51
C LYS A 474 12.99 5.22 33.21
N ASN A 475 13.58 4.61 32.19
CA ASN A 475 13.94 5.33 30.95
C ASN A 475 12.76 5.45 29.98
N ASP A 476 11.83 4.50 30.07
CA ASP A 476 10.65 4.41 29.21
C ASP A 476 9.37 4.92 29.88
N HIS A 477 9.51 5.58 31.04
CA HIS A 477 8.39 6.15 31.78
C HIS A 477 7.26 5.14 32.03
N GLY A 478 7.62 3.92 32.46
CA GLY A 478 6.66 2.82 32.62
C GLY A 478 5.47 3.15 33.52
N ALA A 479 5.64 4.07 34.49
CA ALA A 479 4.57 4.52 35.36
C ALA A 479 3.44 5.29 34.62
N ASP A 480 3.71 5.86 33.45
CA ASP A 480 2.71 6.60 32.66
C ASP A 480 1.66 5.68 32.03
N TYR A 481 1.94 4.38 31.94
CA TYR A 481 1.06 3.40 31.33
C TYR A 481 0.27 2.65 32.39
N ARG A 482 -1.06 2.62 32.23
CA ARG A 482 -1.92 1.73 33.01
C ARG A 482 -1.88 0.31 32.45
N TYR A 483 -1.86 0.17 31.13
CA TYR A 483 -1.91 -1.14 30.47
C TYR A 483 -0.63 -1.48 29.71
N PHE A 484 -0.25 -2.76 29.76
CA PHE A 484 0.83 -3.32 28.96
C PHE A 484 0.28 -4.50 28.16
N PHE A 485 0.16 -4.33 26.85
CA PHE A 485 -0.20 -5.40 25.92
C PHE A 485 1.08 -6.15 25.55
N VAL A 486 1.17 -7.40 25.97
CA VAL A 486 2.31 -8.26 25.67
C VAL A 486 1.86 -9.39 24.77
N ARG A 487 2.55 -9.56 23.64
CA ARG A 487 2.47 -10.80 22.85
C ARG A 487 3.77 -11.57 22.98
N GLU A 488 3.71 -12.78 23.49
CA GLU A 488 4.89 -13.63 23.69
C GLU A 488 4.65 -15.09 23.27
N SER A 489 5.72 -15.75 22.85
CA SER A 489 5.79 -17.21 22.67
C SER A 489 6.78 -17.88 23.65
N GLY A 490 7.40 -17.10 24.55
CA GLY A 490 8.42 -17.54 25.50
C GLY A 490 8.23 -16.91 26.89
N SER A 491 9.32 -16.74 27.64
CA SER A 491 9.29 -16.10 28.96
C SER A 491 9.49 -14.59 28.87
N LEU A 492 8.67 -13.85 29.61
CA LEU A 492 8.80 -12.41 29.77
C LEU A 492 10.19 -11.98 30.26
N PRO A 493 10.70 -10.81 29.82
CA PRO A 493 11.88 -10.21 30.43
C PRO A 493 11.63 -9.98 31.93
N PRO A 494 12.54 -10.41 32.82
CA PRO A 494 12.40 -10.18 34.25
C PRO A 494 12.21 -8.68 34.59
N ALA A 495 12.83 -7.79 33.81
CA ALA A 495 12.68 -6.34 33.97
C ALA A 495 11.25 -5.82 33.83
N LEU A 496 10.38 -6.50 33.06
CA LEU A 496 8.96 -6.15 32.96
C LEU A 496 8.22 -6.43 34.27
N LEU A 497 8.52 -7.59 34.88
CA LEU A 497 7.85 -8.08 36.08
C LEU A 497 8.46 -7.53 37.39
N THR A 498 9.72 -7.10 37.35
CA THR A 498 10.47 -6.69 38.54
C THR A 498 10.46 -5.17 38.66
N ASN A 499 9.36 -4.61 39.18
CA ASN A 499 9.29 -3.20 39.57
C ASN A 499 8.95 -3.07 41.06
N ARG A 500 9.78 -2.32 41.80
CA ARG A 500 9.55 -2.01 43.22
C ARG A 500 8.60 -0.82 43.44
N LEU A 501 8.37 0.01 42.41
CA LEU A 501 7.55 1.23 42.50
C LEU A 501 6.07 0.96 42.17
N CYS A 502 5.81 0.17 41.13
CA CYS A 502 4.46 -0.10 40.63
C CYS A 502 4.35 -1.58 40.18
N PRO A 503 3.88 -2.52 41.02
CA PRO A 503 3.76 -3.93 40.64
C PRO A 503 2.68 -4.13 39.59
N LEU A 504 3.03 -4.85 38.50
CA LEU A 504 2.08 -5.23 37.46
C LEU A 504 1.23 -6.41 37.92
N THR A 505 -0.09 -6.32 37.69
CA THR A 505 -1.03 -7.41 37.89
C THR A 505 -1.45 -7.95 36.53
N LEU A 506 -1.42 -9.28 36.34
CA LEU A 506 -1.98 -9.89 35.14
C LEU A 506 -3.51 -9.78 35.19
N LEU A 507 -4.09 -9.04 34.24
CA LEU A 507 -5.54 -8.83 34.17
C LEU A 507 -6.22 -9.91 33.34
N GLU A 508 -5.65 -10.25 32.18
CA GLU A 508 -6.19 -11.27 31.28
C GLU A 508 -5.07 -11.95 30.50
N LYS A 509 -5.18 -13.26 30.27
CA LYS A 509 -4.28 -14.04 29.42
C LYS A 509 -5.05 -14.96 28.51
N SER A 510 -4.78 -14.85 27.21
CA SER A 510 -5.47 -15.62 26.18
C SER A 510 -4.50 -15.94 25.05
N GLY A 511 -4.19 -17.23 24.88
CA GLY A 511 -3.18 -17.69 23.93
C GLY A 511 -1.81 -17.06 24.20
N SER A 512 -1.22 -16.47 23.16
CA SER A 512 0.06 -15.74 23.23
C SER A 512 -0.07 -14.30 23.72
N TRP A 513 -1.27 -13.84 24.07
CA TRP A 513 -1.52 -12.48 24.52
C TRP A 513 -1.72 -12.41 26.03
N SER A 514 -1.12 -11.41 26.66
CA SER A 514 -1.32 -11.06 28.05
C SER A 514 -1.55 -9.56 28.18
N LEU A 515 -2.51 -9.16 29.02
CA LEU A 515 -2.70 -7.78 29.45
C LEU A 515 -2.30 -7.65 30.90
N TYR A 516 -1.31 -6.79 31.16
CA TYR A 516 -0.92 -6.40 32.50
C TYR A 516 -1.48 -5.02 32.83
N GLU A 517 -1.86 -4.84 34.09
CA GLU A 517 -2.36 -3.59 34.64
C GLU A 517 -1.44 -3.07 35.75
N ASN A 518 -1.14 -1.78 35.68
CA ASN A 518 -0.47 -1.02 36.73
C ASN A 518 -1.52 -0.31 37.60
N ARG A 519 -1.86 -0.90 38.75
CA ARG A 519 -2.92 -0.39 39.66
C ARG A 519 -2.47 0.61 40.73
N GLN A 520 -1.17 0.66 41.03
CA GLN A 520 -0.68 1.40 42.21
C GLN A 520 -0.16 2.80 41.88
N CYS A 521 -0.10 3.17 40.59
CA CYS A 521 0.45 4.43 40.11
C CYS A 521 -0.53 5.23 39.23
N HIS A 522 -1.80 4.80 39.14
CA HIS A 522 -2.90 5.45 38.43
C HIS A 522 -4.18 5.46 39.28
#